data_AF-A0A3A8GG35-F1
#
_entry.id   AF-A0A3A8GG35-F1
#
_cell.length_a   1.000
_cell.length_b   1.000
_cell.length_c   1.000
_cell.angle_alpha   90.00
_cell.angle_beta   90.00
_cell.angle_gamma   90.00
#
_symmetry.space_group_name_H-M   'P 1'
#
loop_
_entity.id
_entity.type
_entity.pdbx_description
1 polymer ?
#
loop_
_entity_poly.entity_id
_entity_poly.type
_entity_poly.pdbx_seq_one_letter_code
_entity_poly.pdbx_strand_id
1 'polypeptide(L)'
;MLSAMLAGLTACGGLAANESPEEWGQQTEALVSCSTTCQTGTLSCQGSSCSAVDGSSVQCDGVYQYCPPPPTSGACTAGSCWSMHGSRCYGGPNVWTDCCVDEQTPSNCICSYQGTWECDLPPVGG
;
A
#
# COMPACT_ATOMS: atom_id res chain seq x y z
N MET A 1 -2.09 50.46 -15.71
CA MET A 1 -3.08 49.53 -15.15
C MET A 1 -2.35 48.25 -14.76
N LEU A 2 -2.56 47.84 -13.51
CA LEU A 2 -2.32 46.55 -12.86
C LEU A 2 -0.94 45.85 -12.94
N SER A 3 -0.33 45.86 -11.75
CA SER A 3 0.65 44.95 -11.16
C SER A 3 0.42 43.46 -11.46
N ALA A 4 1.50 42.73 -11.75
CA ALA A 4 1.57 41.29 -11.52
C ALA A 4 2.55 41.03 -10.34
N MET A 5 1.97 40.61 -9.22
CA MET A 5 2.65 40.28 -7.98
C MET A 5 3.13 38.82 -7.98
N LEU A 6 4.33 38.64 -7.43
CA LEU A 6 4.79 37.57 -6.52
C LEU A 6 4.48 36.10 -6.89
N ALA A 7 5.50 35.31 -7.24
CA ALA A 7 6.50 34.66 -6.36
C ALA A 7 6.02 33.32 -5.78
N GLY A 8 6.74 32.26 -6.16
CA GLY A 8 6.64 30.90 -5.63
C GLY A 8 7.91 30.12 -5.96
N LEU A 9 9.04 30.55 -5.39
CA LEU A 9 10.30 29.80 -5.36
C LEU A 9 10.28 28.85 -4.18
N THR A 10 10.39 27.54 -4.44
CA THR A 10 11.15 26.63 -3.56
C THR A 10 11.84 25.55 -4.40
N ALA A 11 13.13 25.80 -4.67
CA ALA A 11 14.24 24.85 -4.60
C ALA A 11 14.13 23.51 -5.34
N CYS A 12 14.39 23.52 -6.66
CA CYS A 12 15.13 22.44 -7.31
C CYS A 12 16.61 22.81 -7.19
N GLY A 13 17.32 22.24 -6.21
CA GLY A 13 18.72 22.55 -5.96
C GLY A 13 19.63 21.93 -7.02
N GLY A 14 20.48 22.76 -7.62
CA GLY A 14 21.72 22.29 -8.27
C GLY A 14 21.93 22.80 -9.70
N LEU A 15 22.65 23.92 -9.82
CA LEU A 15 23.19 24.47 -11.07
C LEU A 15 24.39 23.64 -11.57
N ALA A 16 24.47 23.46 -12.89
CA ALA A 16 25.60 23.76 -13.79
C ALA A 16 25.81 22.68 -14.85
N ALA A 17 25.77 23.13 -16.12
CA ALA A 17 26.13 22.34 -17.28
C ALA A 17 27.60 21.90 -17.22
N ASN A 18 27.86 20.60 -17.41
CA ASN A 18 29.15 20.10 -17.85
C ASN A 18 28.97 18.84 -18.71
N GLU A 19 29.23 19.01 -20.01
CA GLU A 19 29.69 18.03 -21.01
C GLU A 19 28.96 16.67 -21.13
N SER A 20 28.39 16.47 -22.31
CA SER A 20 27.84 15.20 -22.81
C SER A 20 28.92 14.12 -22.88
N PRO A 21 28.62 12.90 -22.42
CA PRO A 21 28.98 11.69 -23.14
C PRO A 21 27.72 11.12 -23.79
N GLU A 22 27.81 10.80 -25.07
CA GLU A 22 26.87 9.91 -25.73
C GLU A 22 26.96 8.53 -25.08
N GLU A 23 26.00 8.21 -24.22
CA GLU A 23 25.84 6.88 -23.63
C GLU A 23 24.49 6.30 -24.05
N TRP A 24 24.56 5.34 -24.97
CA TRP A 24 23.52 4.34 -25.22
C TRP A 24 23.35 3.45 -23.97
N GLY A 25 22.75 4.01 -22.92
CA GLY A 25 22.64 3.37 -21.60
C GLY A 25 21.19 3.33 -21.14
N GLN A 26 20.48 2.29 -21.58
CA GLN A 26 19.32 1.69 -20.91
C GLN A 26 18.35 2.68 -20.23
N GLN A 27 17.21 2.97 -20.88
CA GLN A 27 15.99 3.36 -20.16
C GLN A 27 15.61 2.20 -19.22
N THR A 28 16.31 2.09 -18.11
CA THR A 28 15.86 1.35 -16.96
C THR A 28 14.77 2.26 -16.42
N GLU A 29 13.52 1.96 -16.73
CA GLU A 29 12.40 2.55 -15.99
C GLU A 29 12.69 2.20 -14.53
N ALA A 30 13.24 3.16 -13.78
CA ALA A 30 13.59 2.97 -12.40
C ALA A 30 12.27 2.74 -11.69
N LEU A 31 12.01 1.49 -11.32
CA LEU A 31 10.83 1.09 -10.59
C LEU A 31 10.68 2.02 -9.37
N VAL A 32 9.67 2.87 -9.42
CA VAL A 32 9.33 3.80 -8.34
C VAL A 32 8.70 2.97 -7.24
N SER A 33 9.25 3.10 -6.04
CA SER A 33 8.69 2.47 -4.84
C SER A 33 7.92 3.54 -4.05
N CYS A 34 6.65 3.30 -3.73
CA CYS A 34 5.94 4.12 -2.75
C CYS A 34 5.53 3.27 -1.58
N SER A 35 5.44 3.94 -0.44
CA SER A 35 4.89 3.40 0.78
C SER A 35 3.93 4.41 1.39
N THR A 36 2.89 3.90 2.03
CA THR A 36 2.00 4.66 2.90
C THR A 36 2.03 4.07 4.30
N THR A 37 1.87 4.91 5.32
CA THR A 37 1.73 4.43 6.70
C THR A 37 0.26 4.23 7.01
N CYS A 38 -0.14 2.97 7.21
CA CYS A 38 -1.45 2.59 7.72
C CYS A 38 -1.41 2.52 9.25
N GLN A 39 -2.58 2.57 9.90
CA GLN A 39 -2.70 2.35 11.35
C GLN A 39 -2.16 0.97 11.79
N THR A 40 -2.26 -0.02 10.90
CA THR A 40 -1.85 -1.40 11.12
C THR A 40 -0.42 -1.70 10.68
N GLY A 41 0.25 -0.79 9.95
CA GLY A 41 1.61 -1.01 9.45
C GLY A 41 1.94 -0.21 8.19
N THR A 42 3.14 -0.38 7.63
CA THR A 42 3.53 0.25 6.37
C THR A 42 3.13 -0.62 5.19
N LEU A 43 2.38 -0.05 4.25
CA LEU A 43 1.98 -0.69 2.99
C LEU A 43 2.83 -0.11 1.87
N SER A 44 3.55 -0.96 1.13
CA SER A 44 4.41 -0.52 0.03
C SER A 44 4.12 -1.27 -1.27
N CYS A 45 4.38 -0.61 -2.39
CA CYS A 45 4.34 -1.21 -3.71
C CYS A 45 5.45 -0.62 -4.59
N GLN A 46 5.78 -1.33 -5.66
CA GLN A 46 6.81 -0.95 -6.60
C GLN A 46 6.26 -1.06 -8.03
N GLY A 47 6.49 -0.04 -8.86
CA GLY A 47 5.95 0.04 -10.21
C GLY A 47 6.56 1.16 -11.05
N SER A 48 6.20 1.29 -12.32
CA SER A 48 6.63 2.41 -13.18
C SER A 48 5.93 3.72 -12.82
N SER A 49 4.68 3.63 -12.32
CA SER A 49 3.88 4.76 -11.85
C SER A 49 3.38 4.49 -10.43
N CYS A 50 3.44 5.51 -9.58
CA CYS A 50 3.24 5.30 -8.15
C CYS A 50 2.59 6.50 -7.46
N SER A 51 1.55 6.26 -6.65
CA SER A 51 0.92 7.27 -5.81
C SER A 51 0.54 6.70 -4.45
N ALA A 52 0.68 7.48 -3.38
CA ALA A 52 0.37 7.06 -2.02
C ALA A 52 -0.46 8.12 -1.32
N VAL A 53 -1.44 7.68 -0.54
CA VAL A 53 -2.25 8.51 0.35
C VAL A 53 -2.07 7.97 1.76
N ASP A 54 -1.49 8.80 2.63
CA ASP A 54 -1.23 8.45 4.03
C ASP A 54 -2.50 7.98 4.74
N GLY A 55 -2.41 6.83 5.41
CA GLY A 55 -3.52 6.21 6.13
C GLY A 55 -4.65 5.65 5.26
N SER A 56 -4.54 5.67 3.92
CA SER A 56 -5.62 5.22 3.03
C SER A 56 -5.19 4.14 2.04
N SER A 57 -4.23 4.42 1.15
CA SER A 57 -3.91 3.48 0.07
C SER A 57 -2.57 3.80 -0.59
N VAL A 58 -1.97 2.79 -1.21
CA VAL A 58 -0.91 2.95 -2.21
C VAL A 58 -1.43 2.45 -3.56
N GLN A 59 -1.02 3.09 -4.65
CA GLN A 59 -1.31 2.65 -6.00
C GLN A 59 0.01 2.53 -6.77
N CYS A 60 0.23 1.37 -7.38
CA CYS A 60 1.31 1.17 -8.35
C CYS A 60 0.74 0.65 -9.67
N ASP A 61 1.13 1.25 -10.79
CA ASP A 61 0.74 0.82 -12.14
C ASP A 61 -0.78 0.61 -12.33
N GLY A 62 -1.55 1.48 -11.70
CA GLY A 62 -3.03 1.44 -11.71
C GLY A 62 -3.65 0.45 -10.72
N VAL A 63 -2.85 -0.37 -10.02
CA VAL A 63 -3.31 -1.31 -8.99
C VAL A 63 -3.36 -0.61 -7.63
N TYR A 64 -4.56 -0.46 -7.08
CA TYR A 64 -4.75 0.05 -5.71
C TYR A 64 -4.58 -1.05 -4.68
N GLN A 65 -3.86 -0.73 -3.61
CA GLN A 65 -3.83 -1.48 -2.37
C GLN A 65 -4.28 -0.55 -1.25
N TYR A 66 -5.31 -0.96 -0.51
CA TYR A 66 -5.88 -0.16 0.56
C TYR A 66 -5.27 -0.55 1.90
N CYS A 67 -5.15 0.44 2.79
CA CYS A 67 -4.81 0.19 4.17
C CYS A 67 -5.89 -0.70 4.81
N PRO A 68 -5.49 -1.73 5.59
CA PRO A 68 -6.44 -2.47 6.39
C PRO A 68 -7.17 -1.53 7.35
N PRO A 69 -8.48 -1.72 7.57
CA PRO A 69 -9.16 -1.03 8.66
C PRO A 69 -8.54 -1.48 9.99
N PRO A 70 -8.55 -0.61 11.02
CA PRO A 70 -8.13 -1.03 12.35
C PRO A 70 -9.06 -2.14 12.84
N PRO A 71 -8.53 -3.22 13.44
CA PRO A 71 -9.37 -4.29 13.94
C PRO A 71 -10.36 -3.77 14.99
N THR A 72 -11.62 -4.20 14.92
CA THR A 72 -12.58 -3.89 15.98
C THR A 72 -12.18 -4.58 17.29
N SER A 73 -12.19 -3.85 18.40
CA SER A 73 -11.81 -4.32 19.75
C SER A 73 -12.82 -5.28 20.40
N GLY A 74 -13.59 -6.03 19.59
CA GLY A 74 -14.60 -6.96 20.04
C GLY A 74 -14.01 -8.29 20.54
N ALA A 75 -14.79 -9.00 21.36
CA ALA A 75 -14.48 -10.38 21.74
C ALA A 75 -14.29 -11.22 20.47
N CYS A 76 -13.10 -11.79 20.33
CA CYS A 76 -12.71 -12.44 19.09
C CYS A 76 -12.56 -13.94 19.26
N THR A 77 -12.91 -14.70 18.24
CA THR A 77 -12.69 -16.15 18.25
C THR A 77 -11.28 -16.43 17.77
N ALA A 78 -10.45 -17.00 18.66
CA ALA A 78 -9.09 -17.40 18.33
C ALA A 78 -9.05 -18.33 17.13
N GLY A 79 -8.09 -18.12 16.23
CA GLY A 79 -7.92 -18.93 15.04
C GLY A 79 -8.96 -18.72 13.93
N SER A 80 -9.79 -17.67 14.04
CA SER A 80 -10.72 -17.29 12.98
C SER A 80 -10.00 -16.83 11.72
N CYS A 81 -8.85 -16.13 11.82
CA CYS A 81 -8.06 -15.78 10.63
C CYS A 81 -7.56 -17.03 9.90
N TRP A 82 -7.05 -18.03 10.63
CA TRP A 82 -6.58 -19.30 10.05
C TRP A 82 -7.71 -20.07 9.37
N SER A 83 -8.90 -20.06 9.96
CA SER A 83 -10.08 -20.72 9.41
C SER A 83 -10.64 -20.00 8.18
N MET A 84 -10.53 -18.67 8.15
CA MET A 84 -11.00 -17.87 7.03
C MET A 84 -10.01 -17.86 5.87
N HIS A 85 -8.71 -17.86 6.11
CA HIS A 85 -7.71 -17.77 5.05
C HIS A 85 -7.89 -18.87 3.99
N GLY A 86 -7.94 -18.47 2.72
CA GLY A 86 -8.20 -19.35 1.58
C GLY A 86 -9.67 -19.79 1.41
N SER A 87 -10.55 -19.52 2.37
CA SER A 87 -11.98 -19.80 2.24
C SER A 87 -12.68 -18.78 1.34
N ARG A 88 -13.87 -19.14 0.82
CA ARG A 88 -14.62 -18.29 -0.11
C ARG A 88 -15.22 -17.06 0.59
N CYS A 89 -15.10 -15.91 -0.04
CA CYS A 89 -15.76 -14.66 0.38
C CYS A 89 -16.90 -14.29 -0.58
N TYR A 90 -18.03 -13.81 -0.03
CA TYR A 90 -19.25 -13.52 -0.79
C TYR A 90 -19.52 -12.01 -0.98
N GLY A 91 -18.64 -11.15 -0.47
CA GLY A 91 -18.81 -9.69 -0.49
C GLY A 91 -18.30 -8.97 -1.75
N GLY A 92 -17.62 -9.67 -2.66
CA GLY A 92 -16.88 -9.05 -3.76
C GLY A 92 -15.47 -8.59 -3.34
N PRO A 93 -14.60 -8.22 -4.30
CA PRO A 93 -13.21 -7.91 -4.04
C PRO A 93 -13.03 -6.66 -3.16
N ASN A 94 -11.93 -6.62 -2.42
CA ASN A 94 -11.54 -5.53 -1.52
C ASN A 94 -12.49 -5.30 -0.32
N VAL A 95 -13.34 -6.28 -0.01
CA VAL A 95 -14.10 -6.27 1.24
C VAL A 95 -13.22 -6.76 2.37
N TRP A 96 -13.15 -5.98 3.44
CA TRP A 96 -12.41 -6.31 4.66
C TRP A 96 -13.33 -6.95 5.70
N THR A 97 -12.77 -7.84 6.51
CA THR A 97 -13.43 -8.39 7.70
C THR A 97 -12.41 -8.56 8.82
N ASP A 98 -12.86 -8.32 10.05
CA ASP A 98 -12.06 -8.54 11.24
C ASP A 98 -11.91 -10.04 11.52
N CYS A 99 -10.75 -10.43 12.01
CA CYS A 99 -10.44 -11.80 12.40
C CYS A 99 -9.45 -11.80 13.56
N CYS A 100 -9.19 -12.95 14.16
CA CYS A 100 -8.08 -13.09 15.10
C CYS A 100 -7.19 -14.28 14.81
N VAL A 101 -5.88 -14.02 14.93
CA VAL A 101 -4.84 -15.03 14.81
C VAL A 101 -4.89 -15.94 16.04
N ASP A 102 -5.05 -15.35 17.23
CA ASP A 102 -5.21 -16.00 18.54
C ASP A 102 -6.18 -15.21 19.43
N GLU A 103 -6.34 -15.57 20.71
CA GLU A 103 -7.29 -14.92 21.63
C GLU A 103 -7.01 -13.43 21.90
N GLN A 104 -5.79 -12.95 21.64
CA GLN A 104 -5.32 -11.61 21.97
C GLN A 104 -4.81 -10.81 20.76
N THR A 105 -4.60 -11.46 19.62
CA THR A 105 -4.06 -10.83 18.41
C THR A 105 -5.15 -10.65 17.35
N PRO A 106 -5.85 -9.50 17.34
CA PRO A 106 -6.77 -9.18 16.27
C PRO A 106 -6.02 -8.80 14.99
N SER A 107 -6.59 -9.19 13.87
CA SER A 107 -6.08 -8.98 12.52
C SER A 107 -7.28 -8.83 11.57
N ASN A 108 -7.00 -8.80 10.28
CA ASN A 108 -7.96 -8.51 9.24
C ASN A 108 -7.72 -9.40 8.02
N CYS A 109 -8.81 -9.80 7.37
CA CYS A 109 -8.77 -10.46 6.07
C CYS A 109 -9.42 -9.57 5.00
N ILE A 110 -8.88 -9.63 3.78
CA ILE A 110 -9.43 -8.98 2.59
C ILE A 110 -9.90 -10.04 1.60
N CYS A 111 -11.06 -9.81 0.99
CA CYS A 111 -11.56 -10.64 -0.09
C CYS A 111 -10.80 -10.32 -1.39
N SER A 112 -10.09 -11.32 -1.93
CA SER A 112 -9.33 -11.19 -3.17
C SER A 112 -10.25 -11.10 -4.40
N TYR A 113 -9.69 -10.68 -5.54
CA TYR A 113 -10.38 -10.76 -6.83
C TYR A 113 -10.74 -12.18 -7.26
N GLN A 114 -10.12 -13.20 -6.66
CA GLN A 114 -10.43 -14.61 -6.90
C GLN A 114 -11.59 -15.12 -6.03
N GLY A 115 -12.14 -14.26 -5.16
CA GLY A 115 -13.24 -14.63 -4.26
C GLY A 115 -12.78 -15.47 -3.06
N THR A 116 -11.53 -15.33 -2.65
CA THR A 116 -10.95 -15.99 -1.47
C THR A 116 -10.48 -14.97 -0.43
N TRP A 117 -10.56 -15.32 0.85
CA TRP A 117 -10.02 -14.49 1.93
C TRP A 117 -8.50 -14.59 2.02
N GLU A 118 -7.83 -13.44 1.93
CA GLU A 118 -6.40 -13.27 2.19
C GLU A 118 -6.27 -12.59 3.55
N CYS A 119 -5.68 -13.26 4.54
CA CYS A 119 -5.60 -12.77 5.91
C CYS A 119 -4.16 -12.38 6.25
N ASP A 120 -3.97 -11.32 7.02
CA ASP A 120 -2.66 -10.97 7.56
C ASP A 120 -2.31 -11.93 8.70
N LEU A 121 -1.59 -13.00 8.34
CA LEU A 121 -1.18 -14.08 9.23
C LEU A 121 0.32 -13.99 9.49
N PRO A 122 0.78 -14.23 10.74
CA PRO A 122 2.21 -14.33 11.00
C PRO A 122 2.81 -15.51 10.21
N PRO A 123 4.10 -15.43 9.85
CA PRO A 123 4.77 -16.56 9.19
C PRO A 123 4.69 -17.80 10.08
N VAL A 124 4.17 -18.90 9.53
CA VAL A 124 4.23 -20.21 10.20
C VAL A 124 5.68 -20.65 10.29
N GLY A 125 6.31 -20.41 11.44
CA GLY A 125 7.64 -20.94 11.75
C GLY A 125 7.55 -22.48 11.78
N GLY A 126 8.27 -23.13 10.87
CA GLY A 126 8.46 -24.59 10.85
C GLY A 126 9.56 -25.04 11.81
#